data_AF-A0A820GTF7-F1
#
_entry.id   AF-A0A820GTF7-F1
#
_cell.length_a   1.000
_cell.length_b   1.000
_cell.length_c   1.000
_cell.angle_alpha   90.00
_cell.angle_beta   90.00
_cell.angle_gamma   90.00
#
_symmetry.space_group_name_H-M   'P 1'
#
loop_
_entity.id
_entity.type
_entity.pdbx_description
1 polymer ?
#
loop_
_entity_poly.entity_id
_entity_poly.type
_entity_poly.pdbx_seq_one_letter_code
_entity_poly.pdbx_strand_id
1 'polypeptide(L)'
;MKSEVKDNKPGIFRLKKVYARQPTTEIKVDRGRYTKDEEDREIEKEELTDGFRYGTTFVPINKETLDDMKYHSEKCFSIIGFSDANMMRRSLYLGDTVYEVIAEPAYEEEGQVFAGIVQAMYDTNTVAIVRKCFSERSSPELGFLRPHIAHDHMCMYYVKLPFAEDLRGFDFDNLDVIKRNQPSDEQLKTIDNLITTMDLTHADQGEEAFQPEVVFNPYIQRMFQCIARRAVTPDEPLSLSNTIEEMNNTLVQSIVAKSKRTLDTVHEEFVLRETERRQKITTGDQLFGSDDHLTKKLRLEENENIEEPTTDSTSFEAQSAAKKKAAMRTIGTITPVEDFKILIEQGSPSFTDVCKQMSTLILELINNSRGDALQAANIDGRKDFWAKIVDENISLITSDECIESNVIPIEAKKFLEEETANEMLNNALGTNEEDGDDEDLFDLI
;
A
#
# COMPACT_ATOMS: atom_id res chain seq x y z
N MET A 1 -5.17 -5.84 42.22
CA MET A 1 -5.60 -4.53 41.69
C MET A 1 -4.86 -4.30 40.36
N LYS A 2 -5.46 -3.67 39.34
CA LYS A 2 -4.86 -3.58 37.98
C LYS A 2 -4.59 -2.13 37.63
N SER A 3 -3.33 -1.76 37.46
CA SER A 3 -2.96 -0.59 36.66
C SER A 3 -2.73 -1.09 35.23
N GLU A 4 -3.11 -0.30 34.22
CA GLU A 4 -2.97 -0.69 32.82
C GLU A 4 -2.56 0.53 32.00
N VAL A 5 -1.49 0.40 31.24
CA VAL A 5 -1.12 1.41 30.23
C VAL A 5 -2.01 1.17 29.02
N LYS A 6 -2.74 2.19 28.58
CA LYS A 6 -3.63 2.12 27.40
C LYS A 6 -3.37 3.27 26.45
N ASP A 7 -3.65 3.02 25.19
CA ASP A 7 -3.95 4.07 24.22
C ASP A 7 -4.97 5.06 24.80
N ASN A 8 -4.54 6.30 25.03
CA ASN A 8 -5.42 7.38 25.48
C ASN A 8 -6.28 7.86 24.30
N LYS A 9 -7.33 7.11 23.99
CA LYS A 9 -8.40 7.49 23.06
C LYS A 9 -9.58 8.03 23.89
N PRO A 10 -9.63 9.34 24.20
CA PRO A 10 -10.70 9.88 25.01
C PRO A 10 -12.05 9.65 24.30
N GLY A 11 -12.91 8.84 24.94
CA GLY A 11 -14.29 8.60 24.47
C GLY A 11 -15.16 9.86 24.42
N ILE A 12 -14.66 10.98 24.96
CA ILE A 12 -15.25 12.32 24.97
C ILE A 12 -15.40 12.88 23.53
N PHE A 13 -14.52 12.51 22.59
CA PHE A 13 -14.54 13.06 21.22
C PHE A 13 -15.35 12.23 20.21
N ARG A 14 -16.49 11.67 20.62
CA ARG A 14 -17.42 11.08 19.65
C ARG A 14 -18.20 12.18 18.93
N LEU A 15 -17.70 12.57 17.76
CA LEU A 15 -18.38 13.53 16.90
C LEU A 15 -19.70 12.94 16.38
N LYS A 16 -20.81 13.64 16.66
CA LYS A 16 -22.13 13.28 16.14
C LYS A 16 -22.29 13.86 14.73
N LYS A 17 -22.85 13.06 13.83
CA LYS A 17 -23.27 13.55 12.51
C LYS A 17 -24.52 14.41 12.71
N VAL A 18 -24.50 15.62 12.17
CA VAL A 18 -25.60 16.58 12.24
C VAL A 18 -25.87 17.16 10.85
N TYR A 19 -27.11 17.59 10.61
CA TYR A 19 -27.45 18.24 9.36
C TYR A 19 -27.02 19.70 9.43
N ALA A 20 -26.20 20.15 8.49
CA ALA A 20 -25.57 21.49 8.55
C ALA A 20 -26.59 22.63 8.68
N ARG A 21 -27.75 22.54 8.01
CA ARG A 21 -28.80 23.56 8.10
C ARG A 21 -29.63 23.47 9.38
N GLN A 22 -29.75 22.30 10.00
CA GLN A 22 -30.48 22.08 11.25
C GLN A 22 -29.71 21.10 12.16
N PRO A 23 -28.78 21.62 12.98
CA PRO A 23 -27.89 20.77 13.77
C PRO A 23 -28.60 19.94 14.85
N THR A 24 -29.82 20.31 15.23
CA THR A 24 -30.63 19.64 16.26
C THR A 24 -31.43 18.45 15.73
N THR A 25 -31.54 18.31 14.41
CA THR A 25 -32.34 17.24 13.79
C THR A 25 -31.58 15.91 13.87
N GLU A 26 -32.24 14.88 14.40
CA GLU A 26 -31.67 13.54 14.44
C GLU A 26 -31.59 12.95 13.02
N ILE A 27 -30.38 12.59 12.60
CA ILE A 27 -30.15 11.87 11.34
C ILE A 27 -30.41 10.39 11.58
N LYS A 28 -31.41 9.84 10.88
CA LYS A 28 -31.62 8.40 10.77
C LYS A 28 -30.85 7.87 9.57
N VAL A 29 -30.06 6.83 9.78
CA VAL A 29 -29.36 6.14 8.70
C VAL A 29 -30.20 4.94 8.31
N ASP A 30 -30.78 5.00 7.12
CA ASP A 30 -31.40 3.84 6.49
C ASP A 30 -30.38 3.11 5.62
N ARG A 31 -30.45 1.78 5.58
CA ARG A 31 -29.48 0.92 4.87
C ARG A 31 -30.22 -0.13 4.06
N GLY A 32 -30.44 0.16 2.78
CA GLY A 32 -30.83 -0.84 1.79
C GLY A 32 -29.69 -1.81 1.49
N ARG A 33 -30.03 -3.05 1.15
CA ARG A 33 -29.08 -4.08 0.74
C ARG A 33 -29.56 -4.66 -0.58
N TYR A 34 -28.63 -4.84 -1.51
CA TYR A 34 -28.94 -5.24 -2.87
C TYR A 34 -28.09 -6.44 -3.28
N THR A 35 -28.61 -7.29 -4.18
CA THR A 35 -27.80 -8.31 -4.83
C THR A 35 -26.68 -7.66 -5.63
N LYS A 36 -25.58 -8.39 -5.87
CA LYS A 36 -24.49 -7.92 -6.74
C LYS A 36 -24.64 -8.44 -8.18
N ASP A 37 -25.87 -8.72 -8.58
CA ASP A 37 -26.22 -9.21 -9.91
C ASP A 37 -26.69 -8.02 -10.76
N GLU A 38 -26.76 -8.15 -12.09
CA GLU A 38 -27.11 -7.05 -13.01
C GLU A 38 -28.46 -6.37 -12.71
N GLU A 39 -29.33 -7.03 -11.95
CA GLU A 39 -30.66 -6.56 -11.63
C GLU A 39 -30.77 -5.78 -10.30
N ASP A 40 -29.69 -5.70 -9.50
CA ASP A 40 -29.61 -4.97 -8.22
C ASP A 40 -30.89 -5.09 -7.37
N ARG A 41 -31.34 -6.32 -7.07
CA ARG A 41 -32.59 -6.57 -6.36
C ARG A 41 -32.43 -6.28 -4.87
N GLU A 42 -33.38 -5.56 -4.29
CA GLU A 42 -33.40 -5.28 -2.84
C GLU A 42 -33.68 -6.56 -2.04
N ILE A 43 -32.89 -6.77 -0.98
CA ILE A 43 -32.95 -7.95 -0.11
C ILE A 43 -33.25 -7.51 1.31
N GLU A 44 -34.22 -8.17 1.92
CA GLU A 44 -34.58 -7.95 3.32
C GLU A 44 -33.52 -8.50 4.28
N LYS A 45 -33.45 -7.94 5.49
CA LYS A 45 -32.46 -8.35 6.50
C LYS A 45 -32.56 -9.83 6.89
N GLU A 46 -33.76 -10.37 6.84
CA GLU A 46 -34.10 -11.72 7.31
C GLU A 46 -33.65 -12.81 6.32
N GLU A 47 -33.51 -12.48 5.04
CA GLU A 47 -33.04 -13.40 4.00
C GLU A 47 -31.52 -13.55 3.98
N LEU A 48 -30.80 -12.72 4.75
CA LEU A 48 -29.34 -12.70 4.78
C LEU A 48 -28.77 -13.70 5.78
N THR A 49 -27.88 -14.54 5.29
CA THR A 49 -27.06 -15.45 6.09
C THR A 49 -25.59 -15.03 6.01
N ASP A 50 -24.86 -15.16 7.11
CA ASP A 50 -23.44 -14.84 7.16
C ASP A 50 -22.64 -15.90 6.36
N GLY A 51 -21.92 -15.45 5.34
CA GLY A 51 -21.08 -16.30 4.49
C GLY A 51 -19.61 -16.19 4.87
N PHE A 52 -18.99 -17.31 5.23
CA PHE A 52 -17.57 -17.38 5.55
C PHE A 52 -16.79 -17.92 4.36
N ARG A 53 -15.70 -17.25 4.00
CA ARG A 53 -14.85 -17.68 2.89
C ARG A 53 -13.90 -18.77 3.37
N TYR A 54 -13.97 -19.94 2.74
CA TYR A 54 -13.04 -21.04 2.93
C TYR A 54 -12.33 -21.34 1.60
N GLY A 55 -11.13 -20.78 1.44
CA GLY A 55 -10.40 -20.79 0.17
C GLY A 55 -11.14 -19.98 -0.90
N THR A 56 -11.60 -20.65 -1.96
CA THR A 56 -12.38 -20.05 -3.06
C THR A 56 -13.89 -20.14 -2.83
N THR A 57 -14.36 -20.99 -1.91
CA THR A 57 -15.78 -21.26 -1.68
C THR A 57 -16.35 -20.40 -0.56
N PHE A 58 -17.60 -19.97 -0.71
CA PHE A 58 -18.38 -19.35 0.38
C PHE A 58 -19.24 -20.42 1.07
N VAL A 59 -19.05 -20.55 2.38
CA VAL A 59 -19.82 -21.46 3.23
C VAL A 59 -20.81 -20.62 4.05
N PRO A 60 -22.12 -20.73 3.81
CA PRO A 60 -23.11 -20.06 4.64
C PRO A 60 -23.23 -20.78 5.99
N ILE A 61 -23.13 -20.04 7.10
CA ILE A 61 -23.29 -20.57 8.44
C ILE A 61 -24.29 -19.70 9.20
N ASN A 62 -25.34 -20.34 9.74
CA ASN A 62 -26.35 -19.67 10.55
C ASN A 62 -25.76 -19.19 11.88
N LYS A 63 -26.29 -18.08 12.41
CA LYS A 63 -25.79 -17.49 13.67
C LYS A 63 -25.89 -18.43 14.86
N GLU A 64 -26.97 -19.20 14.97
CA GLU A 64 -27.17 -20.19 16.03
C GLU A 64 -26.08 -21.26 16.00
N THR A 65 -25.86 -21.85 14.82
CA THR A 65 -24.80 -22.84 14.60
C THR A 65 -23.41 -22.26 14.86
N LEU A 66 -23.16 -21.01 14.45
CA LEU A 66 -21.91 -20.33 14.70
C LEU A 66 -21.68 -20.12 16.20
N ASP A 67 -22.72 -19.75 16.95
CA ASP A 67 -22.64 -19.57 18.39
C ASP A 67 -22.38 -20.89 19.13
N ASP A 68 -23.00 -21.99 18.70
CA ASP A 68 -22.75 -23.34 19.25
C ASP A 68 -21.35 -23.89 18.93
N MET A 69 -20.79 -23.50 17.76
CA MET A 69 -19.45 -23.91 17.33
C MET A 69 -18.32 -23.06 17.92
N LYS A 70 -18.63 -21.92 18.55
CA LYS A 70 -17.60 -21.06 19.14
C LYS A 70 -16.88 -21.76 20.27
N TYR A 71 -15.56 -21.59 20.30
CA TYR A 71 -14.75 -22.08 21.39
C TYR A 71 -15.10 -21.33 22.69
N HIS A 72 -15.52 -22.08 23.71
CA HIS A 72 -15.77 -21.56 25.05
C HIS A 72 -14.51 -21.71 25.91
N SER A 73 -14.16 -20.62 26.59
CA SER A 73 -13.00 -20.55 27.48
C SER A 73 -13.48 -20.33 28.91
N GLU A 74 -12.66 -20.72 29.88
CA GLU A 74 -12.87 -20.36 31.28
C GLU A 74 -11.98 -19.18 31.65
N LYS A 75 -12.48 -18.29 32.52
CA LYS A 75 -11.69 -17.18 33.06
C LYS A 75 -10.50 -17.73 33.84
N CYS A 76 -9.29 -17.39 33.43
CA CYS A 76 -8.08 -17.87 34.07
C CYS A 76 -6.90 -16.89 33.92
N PHE A 77 -5.95 -17.00 34.82
CA PHE A 77 -4.65 -16.32 34.74
C PHE A 77 -3.59 -17.27 35.29
N SER A 78 -3.16 -18.21 34.46
CA SER A 78 -2.37 -19.37 34.89
C SER A 78 -1.01 -19.39 34.21
N ILE A 79 0.05 -19.58 35.00
CA ILE A 79 1.41 -19.79 34.49
C ILE A 79 1.47 -21.16 33.80
N ILE A 80 1.95 -21.18 32.56
CA ILE A 80 2.22 -22.38 31.77
C ILE A 80 3.64 -22.88 32.05
N GLY A 81 4.60 -21.96 32.14
CA GLY A 81 6.01 -22.28 32.35
C GLY A 81 6.88 -21.03 32.48
N PHE A 82 8.19 -21.23 32.64
CA PHE A 82 9.17 -20.15 32.76
C PHE A 82 10.17 -20.22 31.61
N SER A 83 10.70 -19.06 31.20
CA SER A 83 11.70 -18.91 30.15
C SER A 83 12.73 -17.86 30.56
N ASP A 84 13.89 -17.86 29.90
CA ASP A 84 14.87 -16.78 30.01
C ASP A 84 14.28 -15.47 29.45
N ALA A 85 14.53 -14.35 30.14
CA ALA A 85 14.05 -13.04 29.72
C ALA A 85 14.58 -12.60 28.34
N ASN A 86 15.78 -13.04 27.94
CA ASN A 86 16.39 -12.70 26.65
C ASN A 86 15.65 -13.31 25.46
N MET A 87 14.88 -14.38 25.68
CA MET A 87 14.04 -14.98 24.64
C MET A 87 12.85 -14.07 24.27
N MET A 88 12.38 -13.25 25.22
CA MET A 88 11.27 -12.31 25.02
C MET A 88 11.77 -11.00 24.43
N ARG A 89 12.05 -11.02 23.12
CA ARG A 89 12.44 -9.82 22.37
C ARG A 89 11.28 -8.83 22.27
N ARG A 90 11.60 -7.53 22.34
CA ARG A 90 10.60 -6.45 22.22
C ARG A 90 9.78 -6.50 20.92
N SER A 91 10.36 -7.04 19.85
CA SER A 91 9.68 -7.25 18.56
C SER A 91 8.54 -8.26 18.62
N LEU A 92 8.49 -9.11 19.65
CA LEU A 92 7.44 -10.11 19.86
C LEU A 92 6.30 -9.57 20.74
N TYR A 93 6.32 -8.32 21.17
CA TYR A 93 5.27 -7.80 22.04
C TYR A 93 4.03 -7.48 21.20
N LEU A 94 2.87 -7.97 21.63
CA LEU A 94 1.58 -7.66 21.02
C LEU A 94 0.65 -6.92 21.99
N GLY A 95 -0.39 -6.32 21.41
CA GLY A 95 -1.47 -5.66 22.12
C GLY A 95 -1.20 -4.19 22.40
N ASP A 96 -2.29 -3.48 22.70
CA ASP A 96 -2.27 -2.02 22.92
C ASP A 96 -2.16 -1.68 24.42
N THR A 97 -1.97 -2.70 25.25
CA THR A 97 -2.11 -2.59 26.70
C THR A 97 -1.10 -3.43 27.45
N VAL A 98 -0.45 -2.83 28.45
CA VAL A 98 0.40 -3.52 29.42
C VAL A 98 -0.32 -3.55 30.75
N TYR A 99 -0.49 -4.73 31.34
CA TYR A 99 -1.14 -4.86 32.65
C TYR A 99 -0.08 -4.96 33.73
N GLU A 100 -0.26 -4.16 34.78
CA GLU A 100 0.46 -4.35 36.02
C GLU A 100 -0.30 -5.35 36.90
N VAL A 101 0.39 -6.43 37.27
CA VAL A 101 -0.11 -7.47 38.15
C VAL A 101 0.52 -7.30 39.51
N ILE A 102 -0.32 -7.03 40.50
CA ILE A 102 0.05 -6.91 41.91
C ILE A 102 -0.79 -7.84 42.77
N ALA A 103 -0.22 -8.24 43.91
CA ALA A 103 -0.95 -8.95 44.95
C ALA A 103 -2.16 -8.14 45.41
N GLU A 104 -3.23 -8.83 45.79
CA GLU A 104 -4.42 -8.18 46.33
C GLU A 104 -4.16 -7.76 47.79
N PRO A 105 -4.28 -6.46 48.14
CA PRO A 105 -3.90 -5.97 49.47
C PRO A 105 -4.66 -6.60 50.64
N ALA A 106 -5.79 -7.25 50.38
CA ALA A 106 -6.59 -7.93 51.40
C ALA A 106 -5.96 -9.26 51.88
N TYR A 107 -5.00 -9.81 51.13
CA TYR A 107 -4.44 -11.15 51.34
C TYR A 107 -2.91 -11.06 51.53
N GLU A 108 -2.49 -10.84 52.78
CA GLU A 108 -1.09 -10.54 53.13
C GLU A 108 -0.15 -11.75 52.95
N GLU A 109 -0.59 -12.94 53.36
CA GLU A 109 0.17 -14.19 53.23
C GLU A 109 0.44 -14.51 51.75
N GLU A 110 -0.58 -14.41 50.90
CA GLU A 110 -0.49 -14.57 49.46
C GLU A 110 0.38 -13.47 48.82
N GLY A 111 0.36 -12.26 49.38
CA GLY A 111 1.22 -11.16 48.99
C GLY A 111 2.70 -11.46 49.23
N GLN A 112 3.05 -12.08 50.35
CA GLN A 112 4.44 -12.50 50.64
C GLN A 112 4.90 -13.60 49.67
N VAL A 113 4.03 -14.57 49.37
CA VAL A 113 4.33 -15.62 48.37
C VAL A 113 4.53 -15.00 46.99
N PHE A 114 3.68 -14.07 46.58
CA PHE A 114 3.82 -13.34 45.32
C PHE A 114 5.14 -12.58 45.25
N ALA A 115 5.50 -11.85 46.31
CA ALA A 115 6.78 -11.13 46.40
C ALA A 115 7.98 -12.09 46.28
N GLY A 116 7.91 -13.27 46.91
CA GLY A 116 8.94 -14.31 46.77
C GLY A 116 9.11 -14.79 45.32
N ILE A 117 8.02 -14.95 44.58
CA ILE A 117 8.06 -15.32 43.15
C ILE A 117 8.65 -14.18 42.31
N VAL A 118 8.21 -12.93 42.54
CA VAL A 118 8.76 -11.75 41.83
C VAL A 118 10.27 -11.64 42.04
N GLN A 119 10.72 -11.76 43.29
CA GLN A 119 12.14 -11.71 43.63
C GLN A 119 12.93 -12.85 42.96
N ALA A 120 12.42 -14.08 43.05
CA ALA A 120 13.09 -15.23 42.43
C ALA A 120 13.20 -15.10 40.90
N MET A 121 12.16 -14.57 40.24
CA MET A 121 12.20 -14.31 38.80
C MET A 121 13.17 -13.18 38.45
N TYR A 122 13.23 -12.14 39.29
CA TYR A 122 14.14 -11.01 39.12
C TYR A 122 15.61 -11.46 39.25
N ASP A 123 15.92 -12.22 40.29
CA ASP A 123 17.29 -12.70 40.59
C ASP A 123 17.79 -13.69 39.53
N THR A 124 16.89 -14.50 38.96
CA THR A 124 17.23 -15.49 37.93
C THR A 124 17.12 -14.95 36.50
N ASN A 125 16.72 -13.68 36.31
CA ASN A 125 16.44 -13.07 35.01
C ASN A 125 15.49 -13.92 34.13
N THR A 126 14.42 -14.43 34.76
CA THR A 126 13.41 -15.27 34.11
C THR A 126 12.07 -14.55 33.98
N VAL A 127 11.28 -15.00 33.01
CA VAL A 127 9.91 -14.56 32.76
C VAL A 127 8.96 -15.75 32.84
N ALA A 128 7.71 -15.51 33.23
CA ALA A 128 6.69 -16.56 33.28
C ALA A 128 5.76 -16.45 32.07
N ILE A 129 5.60 -17.52 31.31
CA ILE A 129 4.62 -17.60 30.21
C ILE A 129 3.25 -17.90 30.82
N VAL A 130 2.24 -17.12 30.46
CA VAL A 130 0.92 -17.14 31.08
C VAL A 130 -0.18 -17.27 30.04
N ARG A 131 -1.14 -18.15 30.34
CA ARG A 131 -2.45 -18.16 29.69
C ARG A 131 -3.37 -17.20 30.44
N LYS A 132 -3.84 -16.17 29.75
CA LYS A 132 -4.81 -15.21 30.26
C LYS A 132 -6.13 -15.39 29.53
N CYS A 133 -7.21 -15.59 30.26
CA CYS A 133 -8.55 -15.48 29.74
C CYS A 133 -9.35 -14.51 30.62
N PHE A 134 -9.76 -13.38 30.04
CA PHE A 134 -10.37 -12.29 30.82
C PHE A 134 -11.78 -12.65 31.34
N SER A 135 -12.57 -13.33 30.52
CA SER A 135 -13.93 -13.78 30.82
C SER A 135 -14.28 -15.00 29.98
N GLU A 136 -15.37 -15.70 30.30
CA GLU A 136 -15.82 -16.88 29.54
C GLU A 136 -16.20 -16.57 28.08
N ARG A 137 -16.43 -15.29 27.76
CA ARG A 137 -16.72 -14.81 26.41
C ARG A 137 -15.48 -14.33 25.66
N SER A 138 -14.33 -14.28 26.34
CA SER A 138 -13.09 -13.77 25.77
C SER A 138 -12.25 -14.93 25.23
N SER A 139 -11.65 -14.74 24.06
CA SER A 139 -10.66 -15.70 23.57
C SER A 139 -9.47 -15.75 24.52
N PRO A 140 -8.88 -16.95 24.75
CA PRO A 140 -7.67 -17.07 25.54
C PRO A 140 -6.51 -16.35 24.84
N GLU A 141 -5.72 -15.64 25.63
CA GLU A 141 -4.51 -14.93 25.21
C GLU A 141 -3.29 -15.62 25.80
N LEU A 142 -2.22 -15.66 25.01
CA LEU A 142 -0.90 -16.00 25.49
C LEU A 142 -0.15 -14.70 25.81
N GLY A 143 0.61 -14.69 26.89
CA GLY A 143 1.48 -13.57 27.24
C GLY A 143 2.60 -14.02 28.14
N PHE A 144 3.44 -13.09 28.56
CA PHE A 144 4.45 -13.32 29.57
C PHE A 144 4.38 -12.28 30.69
N LEU A 145 4.82 -12.68 31.88
CA LEU A 145 5.01 -11.85 33.05
C LEU A 145 6.49 -11.54 33.20
N ARG A 146 6.82 -10.24 33.23
CA ARG A 146 8.15 -9.74 33.56
C ARG A 146 8.17 -9.21 34.98
N PRO A 147 9.11 -9.64 35.85
CA PRO A 147 9.20 -9.12 37.21
C PRO A 147 9.68 -7.67 37.18
N HIS A 148 9.12 -6.84 38.06
CA HIS A 148 9.55 -5.47 38.28
C HIS A 148 9.57 -5.15 39.77
N ILE A 149 10.69 -4.61 40.24
CA ILE A 149 10.91 -4.24 41.64
C ILE A 149 11.18 -2.75 41.65
N ALA A 150 10.22 -1.98 42.18
CA ALA A 150 10.37 -0.56 42.45
C ALA A 150 10.63 -0.33 43.95
N HIS A 151 10.95 0.91 44.32
CA HIS A 151 11.23 1.27 45.72
C HIS A 151 9.98 1.17 46.61
N ASP A 152 8.80 1.34 46.03
CA ASP A 152 7.51 1.47 46.70
C ASP A 152 6.63 0.21 46.56
N HIS A 153 6.83 -0.62 45.53
CA HIS A 153 6.08 -1.86 45.33
C HIS A 153 6.83 -2.89 44.46
N MET A 154 6.41 -4.15 44.58
CA MET A 154 6.81 -5.26 43.70
C MET A 154 5.64 -5.67 42.82
N CYS A 155 5.86 -5.78 41.51
CA CYS A 155 4.83 -6.15 40.56
C CYS A 155 5.37 -7.02 39.42
N MET A 156 4.46 -7.52 38.59
CA MET A 156 4.81 -8.13 37.31
C MET A 156 4.06 -7.44 36.18
N TYR A 157 4.75 -7.16 35.08
CA TYR A 157 4.11 -6.66 33.87
C TYR A 157 3.69 -7.82 32.98
N TYR A 158 2.39 -7.91 32.69
CA TYR A 158 1.88 -8.80 31.66
C TYR A 158 1.87 -8.09 30.31
N VAL A 159 2.50 -8.74 29.33
CA VAL A 159 2.50 -8.33 27.93
C VAL A 159 2.03 -9.52 27.07
N LYS A 160 1.18 -9.25 26.09
CA LYS A 160 0.64 -10.29 25.20
C LYS A 160 1.72 -10.75 24.21
N LEU A 161 1.71 -12.04 23.90
CA LEU A 161 2.59 -12.68 22.91
C LEU A 161 1.81 -13.07 21.65
N PRO A 162 2.49 -13.14 20.50
CA PRO A 162 1.93 -13.66 19.25
C PRO A 162 1.68 -15.16 19.33
N PHE A 163 0.63 -15.59 18.65
CA PHE A 163 0.52 -16.98 18.20
C PHE A 163 1.31 -17.19 16.91
N ALA A 164 1.43 -18.44 16.46
CA ALA A 164 2.19 -18.77 15.25
C ALA A 164 1.62 -18.06 14.01
N GLU A 165 0.31 -17.84 13.98
CA GLU A 165 -0.43 -17.17 12.91
C GLU A 165 -0.20 -15.65 12.88
N ASP A 166 0.24 -15.05 13.98
CA ASP A 166 0.53 -13.61 14.07
C ASP A 166 1.92 -13.28 13.51
N LEU A 167 2.82 -14.28 13.42
CA LEU A 167 4.18 -14.09 12.94
C LEU A 167 4.20 -13.94 11.42
N ARG A 168 4.90 -12.90 10.94
CA ARG A 168 5.13 -12.66 9.52
C ARG A 168 6.60 -12.87 9.18
N GLY A 169 6.89 -13.95 8.46
CA GLY A 169 8.21 -14.20 7.90
C GLY A 169 8.41 -13.34 6.65
N PHE A 170 9.19 -12.27 6.79
CA PHE A 170 9.67 -11.49 5.66
C PHE A 170 11.17 -11.70 5.54
N ASP A 171 11.60 -12.09 4.35
CA ASP A 171 13.02 -12.20 4.02
C ASP A 171 13.53 -10.85 3.53
N PHE A 172 14.57 -10.35 4.19
CA PHE A 172 15.25 -9.12 3.82
C PHE A 172 16.72 -9.43 3.55
N ASP A 173 17.29 -8.77 2.55
CA ASP A 173 18.72 -8.86 2.28
C ASP A 173 19.52 -8.34 3.48
N ASN A 174 20.59 -9.05 3.84
CA ASN A 174 21.48 -8.60 4.90
C ASN A 174 22.29 -7.38 4.42
N LEU A 175 22.00 -6.22 5.00
CA LEU A 175 22.66 -4.94 4.67
C LEU A 175 24.19 -5.00 4.85
N ASP A 176 24.70 -5.82 5.78
CA ASP A 176 26.14 -5.96 6.03
C ASP A 176 26.89 -6.66 4.89
N VAL A 177 26.19 -7.45 4.07
CA VAL A 177 26.77 -8.17 2.93
C VAL A 177 26.69 -7.37 1.64
N ILE A 178 25.76 -6.42 1.57
CA ILE A 178 25.50 -5.62 0.38
C ILE A 178 26.67 -4.64 0.14
N LYS A 179 27.57 -5.01 -0.77
CA LYS A 179 28.77 -4.21 -1.11
C LYS A 179 28.46 -2.82 -1.67
N ARG A 180 27.31 -2.63 -2.34
CA ARG A 180 26.93 -1.36 -2.97
C ARG A 180 26.59 -0.24 -1.98
N ASN A 181 26.26 -0.57 -0.74
CA ASN A 181 25.78 0.36 0.28
C ASN A 181 26.68 0.38 1.53
N GLN A 182 27.92 -0.07 1.41
CA GLN A 182 28.86 -0.01 2.52
C GLN A 182 29.29 1.44 2.76
N PRO A 183 29.14 1.97 3.98
CA PRO A 183 29.53 3.34 4.29
C PRO A 183 31.05 3.51 4.26
N SER A 184 31.52 4.70 3.89
CA SER A 184 32.94 5.06 4.02
C SER A 184 33.32 5.34 5.48
N ASP A 185 34.61 5.30 5.80
CA ASP A 185 35.12 5.67 7.14
C ASP A 185 34.76 7.12 7.51
N GLU A 186 34.65 8.01 6.52
CA GLU A 186 34.27 9.42 6.71
C GLU A 186 32.77 9.54 7.02
N GLN A 187 31.93 8.77 6.32
CA GLN A 187 30.51 8.67 6.59
C GLN A 187 30.23 8.09 7.99
N LEU A 188 30.96 7.05 8.40
CA LEU A 188 30.85 6.47 9.74
C LEU A 188 31.18 7.49 10.83
N LYS A 189 32.32 8.20 10.70
CA LYS A 189 32.71 9.27 11.65
C LYS A 189 31.68 10.41 11.71
N THR A 190 31.09 10.75 10.57
CA THR A 190 30.07 11.81 10.49
C THR A 190 28.81 11.41 11.25
N ILE A 191 28.38 10.15 11.13
CA ILE A 191 27.25 9.61 11.89
C ILE A 191 27.59 9.45 13.38
N ASP A 192 28.80 9.03 13.74
CA ASP A 192 29.24 8.99 15.15
C ASP A 192 29.17 10.37 15.81
N ASN A 193 29.63 11.40 15.10
CA ASN A 193 29.51 12.79 15.54
C ASN A 193 28.05 13.22 15.66
N LEU A 194 27.17 12.77 14.75
CA LEU A 194 25.74 13.06 14.80
C LEU A 194 25.08 12.44 16.03
N ILE A 195 25.35 11.16 16.31
CA ILE A 195 24.86 10.43 17.49
C ILE A 195 25.30 11.16 18.77
N THR A 196 26.58 11.54 18.85
CA THR A 196 27.14 12.25 20.02
C THR A 196 26.51 13.63 20.20
N THR A 197 26.23 14.35 19.10
CA THR A 197 25.68 15.71 19.17
C THR A 197 24.18 15.73 19.49
N MET A 198 23.44 14.70 19.07
CA MET A 198 21.98 14.59 19.24
C MET A 198 21.58 13.65 20.39
N ASP A 199 22.50 13.32 21.28
CA ASP A 199 22.23 12.50 22.46
C ASP A 199 21.27 13.21 23.43
N LEU A 200 20.19 12.52 23.79
CA LEU A 200 19.15 13.01 24.70
C LEU A 200 19.33 12.49 26.14
N THR A 201 20.25 11.57 26.38
CA THR A 201 20.38 10.88 27.68
C THR A 201 20.90 11.79 28.80
N HIS A 202 21.76 12.76 28.48
CA HIS A 202 22.41 13.64 29.45
C HIS A 202 22.52 15.08 28.94
N ALA A 203 21.40 15.83 28.91
CA ALA A 203 21.47 17.26 28.58
C ALA A 203 21.91 18.08 29.79
N ASP A 204 23.20 18.44 29.84
CA ASP A 204 23.85 19.49 30.65
C ASP A 204 23.66 19.46 32.20
N GLN A 205 22.71 18.69 32.76
CA GLN A 205 22.36 18.67 34.20
C GLN A 205 22.14 17.25 34.78
N GLY A 206 22.42 16.20 34.02
CA GLY A 206 22.30 14.81 34.49
C GLY A 206 20.89 14.22 34.43
N GLU A 207 19.91 14.99 33.95
CA GLU A 207 18.55 14.51 33.62
C GLU A 207 18.40 14.33 32.09
N GLU A 208 17.50 13.44 31.70
CA GLU A 208 17.17 13.18 30.29
C GLU A 208 16.57 14.44 29.66
N ALA A 209 17.12 14.87 28.52
CA ALA A 209 16.77 16.13 27.85
C ALA A 209 15.30 16.20 27.43
N PHE A 210 14.74 15.04 27.07
CA PHE A 210 13.38 14.90 26.61
C PHE A 210 12.82 13.59 27.13
N GLN A 211 11.82 13.69 28.01
CA GLN A 211 11.16 12.54 28.64
C GLN A 211 9.78 12.34 28.01
N PRO A 212 9.61 11.42 27.04
CA PRO A 212 8.32 11.25 26.36
C PRO A 212 7.19 10.82 27.30
N GLU A 213 7.52 10.16 28.42
CA GLU A 213 6.55 9.64 29.38
C GLU A 213 5.74 10.73 30.10
N VAL A 214 6.34 11.91 30.30
CA VAL A 214 5.68 13.06 30.95
C VAL A 214 5.09 14.04 29.94
N VAL A 215 5.35 13.84 28.65
CA VAL A 215 4.86 14.72 27.58
C VAL A 215 3.42 14.39 27.27
N PHE A 216 2.54 15.40 27.40
CA PHE A 216 1.13 15.26 27.08
C PHE A 216 0.90 14.97 25.60
N ASN A 217 -0.14 14.19 25.29
CA ASN A 217 -0.53 13.91 23.91
C ASN A 217 -1.00 15.21 23.20
N PRO A 218 -0.24 15.72 22.20
CA PRO A 218 -0.55 17.01 21.56
C PRO A 218 -1.86 16.99 20.78
N TYR A 219 -2.30 15.81 20.31
CA TYR A 219 -3.58 15.66 19.62
C TYR A 219 -4.76 16.07 20.52
N ILE A 220 -4.74 15.64 21.78
CA ILE A 220 -5.81 15.91 22.74
C ILE A 220 -5.84 17.40 23.08
N GLN A 221 -4.68 17.99 23.34
CA GLN A 221 -4.55 19.42 23.63
C GLN A 221 -5.05 20.26 22.45
N ARG A 222 -4.63 19.91 21.22
CA ARG A 222 -5.06 20.59 20.01
C ARG A 222 -6.57 20.46 19.79
N MET A 223 -7.14 19.29 20.02
CA MET A 223 -8.59 19.08 19.94
C MET A 223 -9.33 20.03 20.89
N PHE A 224 -8.91 20.12 22.15
CA PHE A 224 -9.53 21.05 23.11
C PHE A 224 -9.36 22.52 22.72
N GLN A 225 -8.19 22.91 22.19
CA GLN A 225 -7.98 24.26 21.66
C GLN A 225 -8.96 24.58 20.52
N CYS A 226 -9.13 23.66 19.57
CA CYS A 226 -10.07 23.83 18.45
C CYS A 226 -11.52 23.91 18.92
N ILE A 227 -11.93 23.05 19.86
CA ILE A 227 -13.28 23.06 20.43
C ILE A 227 -13.54 24.38 21.16
N ALA A 228 -12.63 24.80 22.03
CA ALA A 228 -12.74 26.06 22.77
C ALA A 228 -12.79 27.26 21.82
N ARG A 229 -11.93 27.29 20.79
CA ARG A 229 -11.94 28.36 19.79
C ARG A 229 -13.24 28.39 19.02
N ARG A 230 -13.73 27.25 18.52
CA ARG A 230 -15.01 27.18 17.79
C ARG A 230 -16.22 27.54 18.66
N ALA A 231 -16.15 27.27 19.96
CA ALA A 231 -17.22 27.64 20.91
C ALA A 231 -17.26 29.16 21.18
N VAL A 232 -16.11 29.84 21.20
CA VAL A 232 -16.01 31.28 21.46
C VAL A 232 -16.11 32.11 20.18
N THR A 233 -15.44 31.69 19.10
CA THR A 233 -15.44 32.31 17.78
C THR A 233 -15.89 31.30 16.71
N PRO A 234 -17.22 31.18 16.46
CA PRO A 234 -17.76 30.17 15.54
C PRO A 234 -17.39 30.36 14.08
N ASP A 235 -17.21 31.59 13.60
CA ASP A 235 -17.05 31.90 12.18
C ASP A 235 -15.59 32.02 11.74
N GLU A 236 -14.66 32.06 12.68
CA GLU A 236 -13.24 32.21 12.36
C GLU A 236 -12.65 30.88 11.88
N PRO A 237 -11.79 30.87 10.83
CA PRO A 237 -11.10 29.66 10.43
C PRO A 237 -10.19 29.16 11.58
N LEU A 238 -10.01 27.84 11.68
CA LEU A 238 -9.05 27.29 12.62
C LEU A 238 -7.64 27.64 12.12
N SER A 239 -6.84 28.31 12.95
CA SER A 239 -5.43 28.53 12.65
C SER A 239 -4.66 27.21 12.69
N LEU A 240 -3.64 27.05 11.86
CA LEU A 240 -2.62 26.03 12.10
C LEU A 240 -1.97 26.32 13.46
N SER A 241 -1.83 25.29 14.29
CA SER A 241 -1.28 25.45 15.63
C SER A 241 0.19 25.12 15.63
N ASN A 242 0.98 26.01 16.24
CA ASN A 242 2.40 25.81 16.48
C ASN A 242 2.64 25.04 17.78
N THR A 243 1.63 24.44 18.41
CA THR A 243 1.77 23.80 19.73
C THR A 243 2.90 22.76 19.74
N ILE A 244 3.03 21.97 18.67
CA ILE A 244 4.11 20.98 18.54
C ILE A 244 5.46 21.68 18.38
N GLU A 245 5.53 22.74 17.58
CA GLU A 245 6.76 23.52 17.38
C GLU A 245 7.19 24.22 18.67
N GLU A 246 6.25 24.79 19.42
CA GLU A 246 6.48 25.42 20.72
C GLU A 246 6.96 24.40 21.75
N MET A 247 6.37 23.21 21.79
CA MET A 247 6.84 22.10 22.63
C MET A 247 8.26 21.67 22.24
N ASN A 248 8.52 21.46 20.96
CA ASN A 248 9.85 21.07 20.46
C ASN A 248 10.91 22.15 20.74
N ASN A 249 10.56 23.42 20.55
CA ASN A 249 11.43 24.56 20.83
C ASN A 249 11.73 24.71 22.32
N THR A 250 10.80 24.34 23.20
CA THR A 250 11.05 24.41 24.65
C THR A 250 11.95 23.27 25.13
N LEU A 251 11.80 22.08 24.55
CA LEU A 251 12.42 20.86 25.07
C LEU A 251 13.80 20.57 24.47
N VAL A 252 14.03 20.87 23.20
CA VAL A 252 15.21 20.35 22.46
C VAL A 252 15.97 21.44 21.68
N GLN A 253 15.62 22.73 21.83
CA GLN A 253 16.22 23.82 21.04
C GLN A 253 17.74 23.92 21.17
N SER A 254 18.30 23.67 22.36
CA SER A 254 19.75 23.70 22.58
C SER A 254 20.46 22.63 21.76
N ILE A 255 19.90 21.42 21.69
CA ILE A 255 20.44 20.27 20.97
C ILE A 255 20.29 20.49 19.45
N VAL A 256 19.14 20.98 19.00
CA VAL A 256 18.92 21.34 17.58
C VAL A 256 19.93 22.41 17.12
N ALA A 257 20.20 23.42 17.95
CA ALA A 257 21.19 24.44 17.61
C ALA A 257 22.62 23.88 17.56
N LYS A 258 22.97 22.96 18.46
CA LYS A 258 24.27 22.26 18.48
C LYS A 258 24.44 21.35 17.26
N SER A 259 23.38 20.67 16.80
CA SER A 259 23.45 19.66 15.73
C SER A 259 23.44 20.21 14.30
N LYS A 260 23.06 21.48 14.08
CA LYS A 260 23.00 22.08 12.73
C LYS A 260 24.26 21.85 11.90
N ARG A 261 25.44 22.14 12.47
CA ARG A 261 26.71 21.99 11.75
C ARG A 261 26.98 20.53 11.35
N THR A 262 26.67 19.60 12.24
CA THR A 262 26.84 18.16 11.98
C THR A 262 25.87 17.69 10.90
N LEU A 263 24.63 18.18 10.91
CA LEU A 263 23.64 17.89 9.87
C LEU A 263 24.03 18.44 8.50
N ASP A 264 24.64 19.63 8.44
CA ASP A 264 25.15 20.19 7.20
C ASP A 264 26.24 19.27 6.61
N THR A 265 27.16 18.75 7.44
CA THR A 265 28.17 17.77 7.03
C THR A 265 27.56 16.44 6.57
N VAL A 266 26.53 15.94 7.26
CA VAL A 266 25.80 14.72 6.84
C VAL A 266 25.18 14.94 5.45
N HIS A 267 24.58 16.11 5.20
CA HIS A 267 23.99 16.42 3.91
C HIS A 267 25.03 16.48 2.78
N GLU A 268 26.24 16.95 3.07
CA GLU A 268 27.35 16.97 2.11
C GLU A 268 27.88 15.55 1.78
N GLU A 269 28.03 14.69 2.80
CA GLU A 269 28.57 13.32 2.68
C GLU A 269 27.56 12.31 2.11
N PHE A 270 26.27 12.49 2.36
CA PHE A 270 25.19 11.59 1.92
C PHE A 270 24.36 12.24 0.81
N VAL A 271 24.86 12.17 -0.42
CA VAL A 271 24.18 12.74 -1.60
C VAL A 271 22.94 11.93 -1.97
N LEU A 272 21.77 12.44 -1.59
CA LEU A 272 20.47 11.87 -1.95
C LEU A 272 19.96 12.47 -3.27
N ARG A 273 19.40 11.63 -4.13
CA ARG A 273 18.72 12.07 -5.37
C ARG A 273 17.24 11.77 -5.27
N GLU A 274 16.41 12.78 -5.47
CA GLU A 274 14.97 12.57 -5.56
C GLU A 274 14.65 11.83 -6.86
N THR A 275 13.93 10.72 -6.73
CA THR A 275 13.38 9.99 -7.87
C THR A 275 11.95 10.44 -8.09
N GLU A 276 11.57 10.75 -9.33
CA GLU A 276 10.20 11.12 -9.68
C GLU A 276 9.23 10.02 -9.24
N ARG A 277 8.46 10.29 -8.19
CA ARG A 277 7.34 9.43 -7.81
C ARG A 277 6.25 9.65 -8.85
N ARG A 278 5.64 8.57 -9.35
CA ARG A 278 4.39 8.68 -10.12
C ARG A 278 3.40 9.48 -9.27
N GLN A 279 3.11 10.71 -9.70
CA GLN A 279 2.16 11.56 -9.01
C GLN A 279 0.81 10.84 -9.00
N LYS A 280 0.33 10.46 -7.80
CA LYS A 280 -1.10 10.22 -7.63
C LYS A 280 -1.76 11.57 -7.94
N ILE A 281 -2.69 11.58 -8.90
CA ILE A 281 -3.46 12.76 -9.32
C ILE A 281 -3.85 13.53 -8.06
N THR A 282 -3.19 14.67 -7.82
CA THR A 282 -3.44 15.46 -6.62
C THR A 282 -4.81 16.12 -6.74
N THR A 283 -5.55 16.06 -5.64
CA THR A 283 -6.84 16.72 -5.43
C THR A 283 -6.79 18.21 -5.78
N GLY A 284 -7.93 18.78 -6.20
CA GLY A 284 -8.07 20.09 -6.85
C GLY A 284 -7.44 21.33 -6.19
N ASP A 285 -6.96 21.25 -4.96
CA ASP A 285 -6.27 22.36 -4.29
C ASP A 285 -4.93 22.72 -4.96
N GLN A 286 -4.23 21.79 -5.62
CA GLN A 286 -3.03 22.13 -6.40
C GLN A 286 -3.33 22.74 -7.79
N LEU A 287 -4.57 22.63 -8.27
CA LEU A 287 -5.02 23.21 -9.54
C LEU A 287 -5.56 24.63 -9.38
N PHE A 288 -6.05 24.99 -8.20
CA PHE A 288 -6.71 26.28 -7.94
C PHE A 288 -6.13 27.06 -6.76
N GLY A 289 -5.21 26.49 -6.00
CA GLY A 289 -4.61 27.13 -4.84
C GLY A 289 -3.30 27.83 -5.17
N SER A 290 -3.38 29.17 -5.27
CA SER A 290 -2.31 30.18 -5.16
C SER A 290 -1.90 30.90 -6.46
N ASP A 291 -2.71 31.87 -6.89
CA ASP A 291 -2.24 33.24 -7.12
C ASP A 291 -3.42 34.18 -7.41
N ASP A 292 -3.77 34.99 -6.41
CA ASP A 292 -4.82 36.02 -6.48
C ASP A 292 -4.39 37.26 -7.31
N HIS A 293 -3.50 37.09 -8.29
CA HIS A 293 -2.89 38.18 -9.05
C HIS A 293 -2.85 38.02 -10.58
N LEU A 294 -3.51 37.01 -11.17
CA LEU A 294 -3.55 36.82 -12.63
C LEU A 294 -4.91 37.02 -13.31
N THR A 295 -5.84 37.75 -12.70
CA THR A 295 -7.13 38.13 -13.33
C THR A 295 -7.03 39.23 -14.40
N LYS A 296 -5.85 39.48 -14.99
CA LYS A 296 -5.67 40.58 -15.97
C LYS A 296 -5.07 40.20 -17.32
N LYS A 297 -4.90 38.92 -17.63
CA LYS A 297 -4.33 38.52 -18.93
C LYS A 297 -5.09 37.36 -19.53
N LEU A 298 -6.31 37.65 -20.02
CA LEU A 298 -7.01 37.01 -21.14
C LEU A 298 -8.30 37.81 -21.41
N ARG A 299 -8.12 39.12 -21.65
CA ARG A 299 -9.03 39.93 -22.47
C ARG A 299 -8.28 40.12 -23.79
N LEU A 300 -8.98 39.89 -24.91
CA LEU A 300 -8.53 39.79 -26.32
C LEU A 300 -8.87 38.37 -26.80
N GLU A 301 -9.84 38.10 -27.68
CA GLU A 301 -10.63 38.95 -28.58
C GLU A 301 -12.05 38.35 -28.68
N GLU A 302 -13.06 39.21 -28.55
CA GLU A 302 -14.41 38.94 -29.02
C GLU A 302 -14.35 38.80 -30.54
N ASN A 303 -14.83 37.67 -31.06
CA ASN A 303 -15.38 37.65 -32.41
C ASN A 303 -16.64 36.79 -32.45
N GLU A 304 -17.65 37.43 -33.02
CA GLU A 304 -19.06 37.11 -33.04
C GLU A 304 -19.34 35.88 -33.91
N ASN A 305 -20.09 34.92 -33.34
CA ASN A 305 -21.22 34.23 -33.96
C ASN A 305 -21.66 33.10 -33.03
N ILE A 306 -22.59 33.41 -32.13
CA ILE A 306 -23.38 32.42 -31.39
C ILE A 306 -24.79 32.49 -31.98
N GLU A 307 -25.07 31.61 -32.93
CA GLU A 307 -26.44 31.12 -33.11
C GLU A 307 -26.66 30.03 -32.05
N GLU A 308 -27.64 30.22 -31.18
CA GLU A 308 -28.10 29.17 -30.26
C GLU A 308 -28.78 28.03 -31.05
N PRO A 309 -28.50 26.77 -30.69
CA PRO A 309 -29.59 25.81 -30.61
C PRO A 309 -29.63 25.12 -29.25
N THR A 310 -30.74 25.38 -28.57
CA THR A 310 -31.65 24.41 -27.92
C THR A 310 -31.10 23.06 -27.47
N THR A 311 -31.23 22.84 -26.15
CA THR A 311 -31.55 21.59 -25.46
C THR A 311 -31.42 20.29 -26.26
N ASP A 312 -30.37 19.51 -25.99
CA ASP A 312 -30.55 18.09 -25.72
C ASP A 312 -29.42 17.54 -24.85
N SER A 313 -29.83 16.72 -23.91
CA SER A 313 -29.02 15.98 -22.94
C SER A 313 -27.94 15.15 -23.63
N THR A 314 -26.67 15.53 -23.47
CA THR A 314 -25.54 14.61 -23.61
C THR A 314 -24.52 14.87 -22.51
N SER A 315 -24.02 13.77 -21.96
CA SER A 315 -23.21 13.72 -20.75
C SER A 315 -21.91 14.52 -20.86
N PHE A 316 -21.49 15.08 -19.72
CA PHE A 316 -20.24 15.81 -19.52
C PHE A 316 -18.97 15.00 -19.91
N GLU A 317 -19.11 13.68 -20.12
CA GLU A 317 -18.05 12.77 -20.54
C GLU A 317 -17.72 12.88 -22.05
N ALA A 318 -18.69 13.21 -22.89
CA ALA A 318 -18.49 13.33 -24.34
C ALA A 318 -17.62 14.55 -24.73
N GLN A 319 -17.76 15.66 -24.00
CA GLN A 319 -17.01 16.91 -24.26
C GLN A 319 -15.54 16.82 -23.81
N SER A 320 -15.24 16.01 -22.80
CA SER A 320 -13.87 15.72 -22.34
C SER A 320 -13.13 14.78 -23.30
N ALA A 321 -13.82 13.76 -23.81
CA ALA A 321 -13.27 12.83 -24.80
C ALA A 321 -12.98 13.51 -26.15
N ALA A 322 -13.85 14.42 -26.61
CA ALA A 322 -13.65 15.16 -27.85
C ALA A 322 -12.45 16.13 -27.79
N LYS A 323 -12.24 16.82 -26.65
CA LYS A 323 -11.07 17.69 -26.45
C LYS A 323 -9.75 16.93 -26.32
N LYS A 324 -9.74 15.71 -25.77
CA LYS A 324 -8.57 14.82 -25.78
C LYS A 324 -8.29 14.20 -27.16
N LYS A 325 -9.33 13.87 -27.92
CA LYS A 325 -9.20 13.32 -29.30
C LYS A 325 -8.70 14.33 -30.33
N ALA A 326 -8.94 15.63 -30.14
CA ALA A 326 -8.43 16.68 -31.03
C ALA A 326 -6.93 17.00 -30.85
N ALA A 327 -6.28 16.47 -29.80
CA ALA A 327 -4.87 16.72 -29.48
C ALA A 327 -3.99 15.45 -29.59
N MET A 328 -4.55 14.32 -30.01
CA MET A 328 -3.83 13.06 -30.08
C MET A 328 -2.92 13.05 -31.31
N ARG A 329 -1.61 12.90 -31.11
CA ARG A 329 -0.59 12.87 -32.19
C ARG A 329 -0.04 11.47 -32.47
N THR A 330 -0.51 10.47 -31.73
CA THR A 330 0.04 9.11 -31.74
C THR A 330 -1.04 8.04 -31.68
N ILE A 331 -0.87 6.95 -32.45
CA ILE A 331 -1.77 5.78 -32.44
C ILE A 331 -1.55 5.00 -31.13
N GLY A 332 -2.64 4.65 -30.42
CA GLY A 332 -2.57 3.86 -29.19
C GLY A 332 -2.61 2.35 -29.44
N THR A 333 -2.18 1.55 -28.45
CA THR A 333 -2.22 0.08 -28.51
C THR A 333 -3.59 -0.53 -28.21
N ILE A 334 -4.54 0.27 -27.73
CA ILE A 334 -5.87 -0.19 -27.29
C ILE A 334 -6.87 -0.20 -28.46
N THR A 335 -6.85 0.82 -29.33
CA THR A 335 -7.75 0.98 -30.49
C THR A 335 -7.02 1.47 -31.75
N PRO A 336 -5.96 0.76 -32.21
CA PRO A 336 -5.02 1.29 -33.21
C PRO A 336 -5.68 1.63 -34.56
N VAL A 337 -6.71 0.88 -34.97
CA VAL A 337 -7.40 1.08 -36.26
C VAL A 337 -8.30 2.32 -36.25
N GLU A 338 -8.99 2.56 -35.14
CA GLU A 338 -9.85 3.75 -34.98
C GLU A 338 -9.00 5.02 -34.86
N ASP A 339 -7.91 4.94 -34.09
CA ASP A 339 -6.96 6.03 -33.92
C ASP A 339 -6.29 6.40 -35.27
N PHE A 340 -5.92 5.41 -36.09
CA PHE A 340 -5.37 5.62 -37.43
C PHE A 340 -6.35 6.36 -38.36
N LYS A 341 -7.64 5.97 -38.37
CA LYS A 341 -8.67 6.64 -39.18
C LYS A 341 -8.87 8.09 -38.77
N ILE A 342 -8.95 8.35 -37.46
CA ILE A 342 -9.13 9.70 -36.90
C ILE A 342 -7.94 10.59 -37.26
N LEU A 343 -6.71 10.07 -37.21
CA LEU A 343 -5.49 10.84 -37.54
C LEU A 343 -5.40 11.19 -39.03
N ILE A 344 -5.90 10.34 -39.92
CA ILE A 344 -6.00 10.65 -41.35
C ILE A 344 -7.03 11.76 -41.60
N GLU A 345 -8.18 11.71 -40.94
CA GLU A 345 -9.24 12.71 -41.08
C GLU A 345 -8.82 14.09 -40.53
N GLN A 346 -7.95 14.13 -39.52
CA GLN A 346 -7.46 15.37 -38.90
C GLN A 346 -6.30 16.06 -39.66
N GLY A 347 -5.61 15.35 -40.57
CA GLY A 347 -4.58 15.93 -41.45
C GLY A 347 -3.29 16.41 -40.75
N SER A 348 -3.06 16.06 -39.49
CA SER A 348 -1.81 16.33 -38.74
C SER A 348 -1.62 15.29 -37.64
N PRO A 349 -0.53 14.49 -37.62
CA PRO A 349 0.73 14.57 -38.40
C PRO A 349 0.63 14.11 -39.87
N SER A 350 1.73 14.20 -40.64
CA SER A 350 1.73 13.83 -42.06
C SER A 350 1.33 12.37 -42.25
N PHE A 351 0.63 12.05 -43.34
CA PHE A 351 0.19 10.69 -43.65
C PHE A 351 1.32 9.66 -43.56
N THR A 352 2.51 10.04 -44.05
CA THR A 352 3.73 9.21 -43.98
C THR A 352 4.13 8.90 -42.54
N ASP A 353 3.98 9.85 -41.63
CA ASP A 353 4.32 9.65 -40.22
C ASP A 353 3.28 8.79 -39.51
N VAL A 354 2.00 8.95 -39.84
CA VAL A 354 0.92 8.09 -39.31
C VAL A 354 1.12 6.64 -39.77
N CYS A 355 1.47 6.41 -41.04
CA CYS A 355 1.81 5.08 -41.57
C CYS A 355 3.03 4.46 -40.89
N LYS A 356 4.08 5.23 -40.61
CA LYS A 356 5.27 4.75 -39.88
C LYS A 356 4.93 4.36 -38.44
N GLN A 357 4.09 5.15 -37.76
CA GLN A 357 3.65 4.82 -36.41
C GLN A 357 2.84 3.52 -36.39
N MET A 358 1.92 3.35 -37.35
CA MET A 358 1.12 2.13 -37.47
C MET A 358 1.99 0.91 -37.79
N SER A 359 2.95 1.04 -38.70
CA SER A 359 3.92 -0.02 -39.04
C SER A 359 4.75 -0.43 -37.83
N THR A 360 5.21 0.54 -37.02
CA THR A 360 5.99 0.27 -35.81
C THR A 360 5.15 -0.47 -34.77
N LEU A 361 3.88 -0.07 -34.58
CA LEU A 361 2.96 -0.74 -33.67
C LEU A 361 2.61 -2.16 -34.12
N ILE A 362 2.42 -2.39 -35.43
CA ILE A 362 2.18 -3.74 -35.96
C ILE A 362 3.40 -4.63 -35.69
N LEU A 363 4.62 -4.14 -35.92
CA LEU A 363 5.85 -4.87 -35.62
C LEU A 363 6.01 -5.13 -34.12
N GLU A 364 5.66 -4.16 -33.27
CA GLU A 364 5.70 -4.31 -31.82
C GLU A 364 4.67 -5.34 -31.33
N LEU A 365 3.44 -5.32 -31.87
CA LEU A 365 2.41 -6.30 -31.54
C LEU A 365 2.79 -7.71 -32.00
N ILE A 366 3.40 -7.87 -33.18
CA ILE A 366 3.90 -9.16 -33.67
C ILE A 366 5.04 -9.66 -32.76
N ASN A 367 5.95 -8.78 -32.34
CA ASN A 367 7.07 -9.16 -31.46
C ASN A 367 6.62 -9.46 -30.03
N ASN A 368 5.64 -8.72 -29.49
CA ASN A 368 5.11 -8.89 -28.14
C ASN A 368 4.05 -10.00 -28.05
N SER A 369 3.48 -10.44 -29.18
CA SER A 369 2.63 -11.65 -29.28
C SER A 369 3.41 -12.93 -28.95
N ARG A 370 4.74 -12.86 -28.83
CA ARG A 370 5.58 -13.91 -28.21
C ARG A 370 5.30 -13.96 -26.71
N GLY A 371 4.22 -14.61 -26.31
CA GLY A 371 3.98 -14.91 -24.90
C GLY A 371 5.06 -15.83 -24.32
N ASP A 372 5.37 -15.67 -23.02
CA ASP A 372 6.30 -16.49 -22.23
C ASP A 372 6.07 -18.01 -22.36
N ALA A 373 4.89 -18.44 -22.82
CA ALA A 373 4.55 -19.85 -23.03
C ALA A 373 5.20 -20.50 -24.27
N LEU A 374 5.67 -19.74 -25.27
CA LEU A 374 6.26 -20.29 -26.51
C LEU A 374 7.79 -20.34 -26.50
N GLN A 375 8.46 -19.64 -25.57
CA GLN A 375 9.90 -19.80 -25.35
C GLN A 375 10.25 -21.20 -24.84
N ALA A 376 9.33 -21.86 -24.12
CA ALA A 376 9.52 -23.20 -23.59
C ALA A 376 9.40 -24.32 -24.63
N ALA A 377 8.81 -24.06 -25.81
CA ALA A 377 8.53 -25.09 -26.81
C ALA A 377 9.44 -25.08 -28.04
N ASN A 378 10.38 -24.12 -28.16
CA ASN A 378 11.24 -23.94 -29.34
C ASN A 378 10.47 -23.95 -30.68
N ILE A 379 9.22 -23.46 -30.68
CA ILE A 379 8.39 -23.31 -31.87
C ILE A 379 8.66 -21.91 -32.43
N ASP A 380 9.15 -21.86 -33.67
CA ASP A 380 9.47 -20.61 -34.36
C ASP A 380 8.17 -19.85 -34.71
N GLY A 381 7.67 -19.03 -33.77
CA GLY A 381 6.38 -18.33 -33.87
C GLY A 381 6.20 -17.38 -35.07
N ARG A 382 7.24 -17.21 -35.91
CA ARG A 382 7.10 -16.60 -37.24
C ARG A 382 6.31 -17.50 -38.19
N LYS A 383 6.48 -18.82 -38.12
CA LYS A 383 5.80 -19.79 -38.99
C LYS A 383 4.28 -19.79 -38.79
N ASP A 384 3.82 -19.78 -37.54
CA ASP A 384 2.37 -19.77 -37.23
C ASP A 384 1.67 -18.47 -37.69
N PHE A 385 2.38 -17.34 -37.62
CA PHE A 385 1.88 -16.06 -38.13
C PHE A 385 1.84 -16.04 -39.66
N TRP A 386 2.90 -16.53 -40.33
CA TRP A 386 2.93 -16.67 -41.78
C TRP A 386 1.86 -17.65 -42.30
N ALA A 387 1.64 -18.77 -41.62
CA ALA A 387 0.58 -19.73 -41.95
C ALA A 387 -0.80 -19.07 -41.93
N LYS A 388 -1.07 -18.16 -40.97
CA LYS A 388 -2.31 -17.36 -40.95
C LYS A 388 -2.41 -16.33 -42.07
N ILE A 389 -1.29 -15.68 -42.44
CA ILE A 389 -1.24 -14.77 -43.60
C ILE A 389 -1.59 -15.53 -44.89
N VAL A 390 -1.06 -16.75 -45.03
CA VAL A 390 -1.34 -17.64 -46.18
C VAL A 390 -2.79 -18.13 -46.17
N ASP A 391 -3.33 -18.54 -45.00
CA ASP A 391 -4.72 -19.00 -44.85
C ASP A 391 -5.75 -17.90 -45.17
N GLU A 392 -5.48 -16.65 -44.75
CA GLU A 392 -6.28 -15.47 -45.09
C GLU A 392 -5.98 -14.93 -46.50
N ASN A 393 -5.11 -15.61 -47.26
CA ASN A 393 -4.74 -15.29 -48.65
C ASN A 393 -4.25 -13.84 -48.86
N ILE A 394 -3.48 -13.33 -47.90
CA ILE A 394 -2.93 -11.97 -47.92
C ILE A 394 -1.62 -11.98 -48.72
N SER A 395 -1.62 -11.37 -49.90
CA SER A 395 -0.46 -11.33 -50.82
C SER A 395 0.15 -9.93 -50.98
N LEU A 396 1.23 -9.81 -51.76
CA LEU A 396 1.83 -8.51 -52.07
C LEU A 396 0.85 -7.61 -52.83
N ILE A 397 0.82 -6.32 -52.49
CA ILE A 397 -0.04 -5.33 -53.15
C ILE A 397 0.35 -5.24 -54.63
N THR A 398 -0.59 -5.54 -55.52
CA THR A 398 -0.34 -5.60 -56.96
C THR A 398 -0.48 -4.25 -57.64
N SER A 399 0.07 -4.12 -58.85
CA SER A 399 -0.12 -2.95 -59.72
C SER A 399 -1.59 -2.66 -60.05
N ASP A 400 -2.47 -3.66 -59.92
CA ASP A 400 -3.92 -3.52 -60.14
C ASP A 400 -4.62 -2.85 -58.95
N GLU A 401 -4.05 -2.98 -57.74
CA GLU A 401 -4.57 -2.43 -56.48
C GLU A 401 -3.92 -1.08 -56.13
N CYS A 402 -2.66 -0.88 -56.51
CA CYS A 402 -1.95 0.37 -56.30
C CYS A 402 -1.07 0.70 -57.50
N ILE A 403 -1.32 1.85 -58.13
CA ILE A 403 -0.63 2.31 -59.36
C ILE A 403 0.88 2.51 -59.13
N GLU A 404 1.30 2.74 -57.88
CA GLU A 404 2.71 2.91 -57.52
C GLU A 404 3.44 1.58 -57.20
N SER A 405 2.72 0.45 -57.22
CA SER A 405 3.33 -0.87 -57.00
C SER A 405 4.01 -1.38 -58.26
N ASN A 406 5.24 -1.88 -58.11
CA ASN A 406 5.99 -2.54 -59.18
C ASN A 406 5.71 -4.05 -59.27
N VAL A 407 4.81 -4.59 -58.42
CA VAL A 407 4.54 -6.04 -58.32
C VAL A 407 3.38 -6.42 -59.23
N ILE A 408 3.63 -7.38 -60.13
CA ILE A 408 2.63 -7.87 -61.09
C ILE A 408 1.75 -8.94 -60.40
N PRO A 409 0.45 -9.09 -60.73
CA PRO A 409 -0.41 -10.09 -60.09
C PRO A 409 0.11 -11.54 -60.09
N ILE A 410 0.90 -11.88 -61.12
CA ILE A 410 1.53 -13.20 -61.23
C ILE A 410 2.66 -13.36 -60.20
N GLU A 411 3.40 -12.29 -59.90
CA GLU A 411 4.50 -12.28 -58.94
C GLU A 411 3.98 -12.33 -57.50
N ALA A 412 2.90 -11.62 -57.18
CA ALA A 412 2.23 -11.71 -55.88
C ALA A 412 1.69 -13.12 -55.60
N LYS A 413 1.21 -13.81 -56.65
CA LYS A 413 0.75 -15.21 -56.53
C LYS A 413 1.90 -16.19 -56.36
N LYS A 414 3.00 -15.97 -57.10
CA LYS A 414 4.23 -16.75 -56.97
C LYS A 414 4.88 -16.59 -55.58
N PHE A 415 4.79 -15.41 -54.96
CA PHE A 415 5.28 -15.14 -53.61
C PHE A 415 4.66 -16.09 -52.56
N LEU A 416 3.35 -16.31 -52.59
CA LEU A 416 2.68 -17.27 -51.70
C LEU A 416 3.01 -18.74 -52.03
N GLU A 417 3.17 -19.07 -53.31
CA GLU A 417 3.44 -20.44 -53.79
C GLU A 417 4.90 -20.89 -53.57
N GLU A 418 5.88 -19.99 -53.70
CA GLU A 418 7.32 -20.27 -53.58
C GLU A 418 7.72 -20.46 -52.10
N GLU A 419 7.03 -19.80 -51.17
CA GLU A 419 7.29 -19.89 -49.73
C GLU A 419 6.60 -21.12 -49.09
N THR A 420 5.39 -21.47 -49.53
CA THR A 420 4.73 -22.74 -49.17
C THR A 420 5.51 -23.97 -49.64
N ALA A 421 6.15 -23.91 -50.81
CA ALA A 421 7.06 -24.95 -51.29
C ALA A 421 8.34 -25.08 -50.45
N ASN A 422 8.91 -23.96 -49.99
CA ASN A 422 10.08 -23.95 -49.11
C ASN A 422 9.76 -24.45 -47.69
N GLU A 423 8.56 -24.20 -47.16
CA GLU A 423 8.09 -24.81 -45.89
C GLU A 423 7.93 -26.33 -46.00
N MET A 424 7.38 -26.84 -47.10
CA MET A 424 7.26 -28.29 -47.34
C MET A 424 8.63 -28.98 -47.44
N LEU A 425 9.63 -28.31 -48.03
CA LEU A 425 10.99 -28.84 -48.16
C LEU A 425 11.72 -28.89 -46.80
N ASN A 426 11.58 -27.84 -45.98
CA ASN A 426 12.22 -27.76 -44.66
C ASN A 426 11.62 -28.74 -43.64
N ASN A 427 10.32 -29.07 -43.74
CA ASN A 427 9.70 -30.09 -42.90
C ASN A 427 10.10 -31.53 -43.31
N ALA A 428 10.54 -31.76 -44.55
CA ALA A 428 10.97 -33.07 -45.03
C ALA A 428 12.43 -33.43 -44.68
N LEU A 429 13.25 -32.45 -44.28
CA LEU A 429 14.69 -32.61 -44.00
C LEU A 429 15.04 -32.72 -42.50
N GLY A 430 14.05 -32.77 -41.60
CA GLY A 430 14.26 -32.69 -40.15
C GLY A 430 14.00 -33.98 -39.37
N THR A 431 14.82 -35.03 -39.55
CA THR A 431 15.14 -36.05 -38.52
C THR A 431 16.43 -36.77 -38.89
N ASN A 432 17.51 -36.54 -38.15
CA ASN A 432 18.63 -37.43 -37.81
C ASN A 432 19.83 -36.60 -37.34
N GLU A 433 19.95 -36.35 -36.04
CA GLU A 433 21.24 -36.44 -35.35
C GLU A 433 20.99 -37.03 -33.95
N GLU A 434 21.67 -38.15 -33.72
CA GLU A 434 21.68 -39.00 -32.54
C GLU A 434 22.50 -38.40 -31.40
N ASP A 435 22.11 -38.75 -30.18
CA ASP A 435 22.92 -39.12 -29.00
C ASP A 435 24.21 -38.37 -28.66
N GLY A 436 24.24 -37.88 -27.40
CA GLY A 436 25.41 -37.40 -26.69
C GLY A 436 25.16 -37.24 -25.19
N ASP A 437 24.99 -38.39 -24.52
CA ASP A 437 25.34 -38.74 -23.13
C ASP A 437 24.68 -38.04 -21.91
N ASP A 438 23.81 -38.83 -21.27
CA ASP A 438 23.90 -39.32 -19.87
C ASP A 438 24.18 -38.36 -18.70
N GLU A 439 23.15 -38.14 -17.88
CA GLU A 439 23.07 -38.48 -16.44
C GLU A 439 22.06 -37.55 -15.73
N ASP A 440 20.81 -38.00 -15.58
CA ASP A 440 19.88 -37.53 -14.52
C ASP A 440 18.83 -38.64 -14.30
N LEU A 441 19.29 -39.73 -13.72
CA LEU A 441 18.47 -40.73 -13.03
C LEU A 441 18.83 -40.62 -11.55
N PHE A 442 17.82 -40.62 -10.67
CA PHE A 442 17.85 -40.33 -9.22
C PHE A 442 17.75 -38.81 -8.94
N ASP A 443 16.64 -38.21 -8.50
CA ASP A 443 15.78 -38.62 -7.39
C ASP A 443 14.34 -38.10 -7.52
N LEU A 444 13.38 -39.02 -7.40
CA LEU A 444 12.03 -38.75 -6.93
C LEU A 444 11.72 -39.74 -5.79
N ILE A 445 11.99 -39.33 -4.56
CA ILE A 445 11.28 -39.75 -3.34
C ILE A 445 11.01 -38.51 -2.49
#